data_AF-A0A368FM43-F1
#
_entry.id   AF-A0A368FM43-F1
#
_cell.length_a   1.000
_cell.length_b   1.000
_cell.length_c   1.000
_cell.angle_alpha   90.00
_cell.angle_beta   90.00
_cell.angle_gamma   90.00
#
_symmetry.space_group_name_H-M   'P 1'
#
loop_
_entity.id
_entity.type
_entity.pdbx_description
1 polymer ?
#
loop_
_entity_poly.entity_id
_entity_poly.type
_entity_poly.pdbx_seq_one_letter_code
_entity_poly.pdbx_strand_id
1 'polypeptide(L)'
;MFPQVAIKMFRQHHLTYQTAETSTEGMIERCVVVQRQSDGYGFTVTGDHPVFVHTVKPEGAAFCAGVREGDRILKVFWKLSLHTKYYMTI
;
A
#
# COMPACT_ATOMS: atom_id res chain seq x y z
N MET A 1 3.49 19.72 -4.53
CA MET A 1 2.67 18.51 -4.32
C MET A 1 3.50 17.31 -4.73
N PHE A 2 3.77 16.36 -3.83
CA PHE A 2 4.65 15.23 -4.12
C PHE A 2 3.96 14.24 -5.06
N PRO A 3 4.58 13.85 -6.20
CA PRO A 3 3.93 13.02 -7.21
C PRO A 3 4.00 11.52 -6.91
N GLN A 4 4.58 11.08 -5.78
CA GLN A 4 4.80 9.66 -5.48
C GLN A 4 4.59 9.36 -4.00
N VAL A 5 3.96 8.22 -3.72
CA VAL A 5 3.81 7.66 -2.37
C VAL A 5 4.35 6.24 -2.36
N ALA A 6 5.20 5.91 -1.38
CA ALA A 6 5.65 4.55 -1.15
C ALA A 6 4.77 3.93 -0.07
N ILE A 7 4.22 2.75 -0.34
CA ILE A 7 3.35 2.05 0.59
C ILE A 7 3.98 0.71 0.93
N LYS A 8 4.24 0.48 2.21
CA LYS A 8 4.68 -0.80 2.73
C LYS A 8 3.44 -1.64 3.04
N MET A 9 3.30 -2.73 2.28
CA MET A 9 2.14 -3.61 2.34
C MET A 9 2.56 -5.07 2.59
N PHE A 10 1.68 -5.84 3.22
CA PHE A 10 1.79 -7.30 3.30
C PHE A 10 0.85 -7.94 2.29
N ARG A 11 1.39 -8.80 1.41
CA ARG A 11 0.58 -9.66 0.53
C ARG A 11 0.73 -11.12 0.96
N GLN A 12 -0.41 -11.82 1.05
CA GLN A 12 -0.48 -13.23 1.38
C GLN A 12 0.09 -14.06 0.21
N HIS A 13 1.04 -14.94 0.50
CA HIS A 13 1.53 -15.89 -0.49
C HIS A 13 0.45 -16.95 -0.73
N HIS A 14 0.04 -17.15 -1.98
CA HIS A 14 -1.11 -17.96 -2.40
C HIS A 14 -0.92 -19.49 -2.21
N LEU A 15 0.00 -19.91 -1.35
CA LEU A 15 0.30 -21.33 -1.08
C LEU A 15 -0.02 -21.80 0.35
N THR A 16 -0.58 -20.95 1.22
CA THR A 16 -1.02 -21.39 2.56
C THR A 16 -2.39 -20.80 2.92
N TYR A 17 -3.44 -21.47 2.48
CA TYR A 17 -4.72 -21.51 3.20
C TYR A 17 -4.66 -22.71 4.16
N GLN A 18 -5.35 -22.62 5.30
CA GLN A 18 -5.23 -23.44 6.53
C GLN A 18 -3.98 -23.08 7.36
N THR A 19 -4.07 -22.49 8.55
CA THR A 19 -4.95 -22.80 9.69
C THR A 19 -5.11 -21.53 10.55
N ALA A 20 -6.25 -21.38 11.22
CA ALA A 20 -6.66 -20.18 11.93
C ALA A 20 -5.94 -20.01 13.27
N GLU A 21 -4.62 -19.84 13.30
CA GLU A 21 -3.87 -19.56 14.53
C GLU A 21 -2.73 -18.57 14.23
N THR A 22 -2.68 -17.51 15.02
CA THR A 22 -1.70 -16.43 15.06
C THR A 22 -0.27 -16.79 14.61
N SER A 23 0.08 -16.58 13.34
CA SER A 23 1.49 -16.30 12.98
C SER A 23 1.62 -15.52 11.67
N THR A 24 2.50 -14.52 11.71
CA THR A 24 2.88 -13.62 10.60
C THR A 24 3.69 -14.31 9.50
N GLU A 25 3.74 -15.65 9.46
CA GLU A 25 4.72 -16.44 8.70
C GLU A 25 4.40 -16.62 7.21
N GLY A 26 3.22 -16.17 6.74
CA GLY A 26 2.83 -16.23 5.32
C GLY A 26 2.77 -14.89 4.60
N MET A 27 3.16 -13.80 5.27
CA MET A 27 2.99 -12.44 4.74
C MET A 27 4.33 -11.88 4.30
N ILE A 28 4.48 -11.64 3.00
CA ILE A 28 5.71 -11.03 2.46
C ILE A 28 5.52 -9.50 2.46
N GLU A 29 6.39 -8.80 3.17
CA GLU A 29 6.49 -7.34 3.09
C GLU A 29 6.89 -6.94 1.67
N ARG A 30 6.10 -6.07 1.05
CA ARG A 30 6.40 -5.46 -0.24
C ARG A 30 6.29 -3.95 -0.12
N CYS A 31 7.29 -3.24 -0.63
CA CYS A 31 7.25 -1.80 -0.78
C CYS A 31 6.86 -1.46 -2.21
N VAL A 32 5.73 -0.79 -2.38
CA VAL A 32 5.20 -0.39 -3.68
C VAL A 32 5.27 1.12 -3.79
N VAL A 33 5.76 1.66 -4.91
CA VAL A 33 5.74 3.10 -5.16
C VAL A 33 4.61 3.40 -6.12
N VAL A 34 3.61 4.13 -5.64
CA VAL A 34 2.48 4.60 -6.43
C VAL A 34 2.76 6.01 -6.90
N GLN A 35 2.81 6.22 -8.21
CA GLN A 35 2.95 7.54 -8.81
C GLN A 35 1.58 8.15 -9.05
N ARG A 36 1.35 9.34 -8.49
CA ARG A 36 0.11 10.10 -8.67
C ARG A 36 -0.11 10.43 -10.15
N GLN A 37 -1.29 10.08 -10.65
CA GLN A 37 -1.80 10.45 -11.96
C GLN A 37 -2.75 11.68 -11.84
N SER A 38 -3.28 12.14 -12.97
CA SER A 38 -4.20 13.29 -13.03
C SER A 38 -5.46 13.11 -12.18
N ASP A 39 -5.90 11.87 -12.00
CA ASP A 39 -7.06 11.45 -11.21
C ASP A 39 -6.71 11.04 -9.76
N GLY A 40 -5.44 11.18 -9.36
CA GLY A 40 -4.96 10.84 -8.02
C GLY A 40 -4.17 9.53 -7.98
N TYR A 41 -4.31 8.77 -6.89
CA TYR A 41 -3.60 7.49 -6.72
C TYR A 41 -4.44 6.27 -7.13
N GLY A 42 -5.76 6.41 -7.29
CA GLY A 42 -6.62 5.34 -7.80
C GLY A 42 -6.80 4.15 -6.85
N PHE A 43 -6.73 4.35 -5.53
CA PHE A 43 -7.12 3.34 -4.54
C PHE A 43 -7.79 3.99 -3.32
N THR A 44 -8.60 3.21 -2.61
CA THR A 44 -9.19 3.59 -1.33
C THR A 44 -8.72 2.65 -0.24
N VAL A 45 -8.71 3.15 0.99
CA VAL A 45 -8.30 2.38 2.17
C VAL A 45 -9.39 2.41 3.21
N THR A 46 -9.53 1.32 3.95
CA THR A 46 -10.49 1.18 5.05
C THR A 46 -9.84 0.50 6.23
N GLY A 47 -10.17 0.94 7.44
CA GLY A 47 -9.66 0.38 8.70
C GLY A 47 -8.89 1.42 9.53
N ASP A 48 -8.84 1.20 10.84
CA ASP A 48 -8.17 2.07 11.82
C ASP A 48 -7.20 1.22 12.67
N HIS A 49 -6.28 0.53 11.98
CA HIS A 49 -5.29 -0.42 12.48
C HIS A 49 -5.76 -1.90 12.58
N PRO A 50 -5.33 -2.78 11.64
CA PRO A 50 -4.58 -2.51 10.41
C PRO A 50 -5.46 -1.88 9.30
N VAL A 51 -4.85 -1.10 8.43
CA VAL A 51 -5.51 -0.49 7.27
C VAL A 51 -5.44 -1.45 6.08
N PHE A 52 -6.55 -1.63 5.37
CA PHE A 52 -6.63 -2.49 4.19
C PHE A 52 -6.96 -1.67 2.95
N VAL A 53 -6.46 -2.12 1.80
CA VAL A 53 -6.92 -1.61 0.51
C VAL A 53 -8.33 -2.13 0.26
N HIS A 54 -9.29 -1.20 0.15
CA HIS A 54 -10.70 -1.52 -0.03
C HIS A 54 -11.05 -1.68 -1.50
N THR A 55 -10.78 -0.64 -2.31
CA THR A 55 -10.96 -0.70 -3.76
C THR A 55 -9.73 -0.17 -4.48
N VAL A 56 -9.44 -0.77 -5.64
CA VAL A 56 -8.41 -0.27 -6.56
C VAL A 56 -9.07 0.05 -7.89
N LYS A 57 -8.89 1.27 -8.38
CA LYS A 57 -9.38 1.68 -9.68
C LYS A 57 -8.65 0.89 -10.78
N PRO A 58 -9.37 0.22 -11.69
CA PRO A 58 -8.74 -0.45 -12.84
C PRO A 58 -8.00 0.58 -13.69
N GLU A 59 -6.80 0.22 -14.18
CA GLU A 59 -5.90 1.12 -14.93
C GLU A 59 -5.42 2.38 -14.17
N GLY A 60 -5.74 2.51 -12.88
CA GLY A 60 -5.29 3.61 -12.05
C GLY A 60 -3.83 3.46 -11.61
N ALA A 61 -3.25 4.55 -11.10
CA ALA A 61 -1.90 4.59 -10.57
C ALA A 61 -1.54 3.43 -9.61
N ALA A 62 -2.41 3.11 -8.65
CA ALA A 62 -2.20 2.01 -7.72
C ALA A 62 -2.24 0.63 -8.37
N PHE A 63 -3.13 0.42 -9.35
CA PHE A 63 -3.19 -0.81 -10.13
C PHE A 63 -1.89 -1.02 -10.91
N CYS A 64 -1.41 0.04 -11.58
CA CYS A 64 -0.14 0.04 -12.31
C CYS A 64 1.07 -0.20 -11.39
N ALA A 65 1.02 0.31 -10.15
CA ALA A 65 2.04 0.07 -9.14
C ALA A 65 1.99 -1.36 -8.56
N GLY A 66 0.92 -2.11 -8.82
CA GLY A 66 0.75 -3.49 -8.37
C GLY A 66 0.03 -3.62 -7.02
N VAL A 67 -0.61 -2.56 -6.53
CA VAL A 67 -1.52 -2.62 -5.38
C VAL A 67 -2.77 -3.41 -5.74
N ARG A 68 -3.22 -4.28 -4.84
CA ARG A 68 -4.43 -5.08 -5.01
C ARG A 68 -5.36 -4.93 -3.82
N GLU A 69 -6.64 -5.16 -4.08
CA GLU A 69 -7.66 -5.21 -3.02
C GLU A 69 -7.31 -6.32 -2.01
N GLY A 70 -7.47 -6.02 -0.72
CA GLY A 70 -7.06 -6.93 0.36
C GLY A 70 -5.57 -6.84 0.75
N ASP A 71 -4.74 -6.07 0.04
CA ASP A 71 -3.38 -5.78 0.52
C ASP A 71 -3.46 -5.02 1.86
N ARG A 72 -2.69 -5.49 2.86
CA ARG A 72 -2.61 -4.86 4.18
C ARG A 72 -1.58 -3.75 4.18
N ILE A 73 -1.98 -2.53 4.47
CA ILE A 73 -1.09 -1.38 4.60
C ILE A 73 -0.58 -1.31 6.04
N LEU A 74 0.74 -1.37 6.20
CA LEU A 74 1.37 -1.20 7.52
C LEU A 74 1.87 0.22 7.71
N LYS A 75 2.42 0.80 6.65
CA LYS A 75 3.10 2.08 6.72
C LYS A 75 3.07 2.74 5.36
N VAL A 76 2.57 3.97 5.32
CA VAL A 76 2.70 4.85 4.17
C VAL A 76 3.95 5.71 4.39
N PHE A 77 4.90 5.64 3.46
CA PHE A 77 6.07 6.51 3.41
C PHE A 77 5.89 7.47 2.24
N TRP A 78 5.78 8.76 2.52
CA TRP A 78 5.89 9.76 1.46
C TRP A 78 7.32 9.75 0.95
N LYS A 79 7.52 9.35 -0.31
CA LYS A 79 8.85 9.37 -0.92
C LYS A 79 9.19 10.84 -1.20
N LEU A 80 9.77 11.50 -0.21
CA LEU A 80 10.49 12.74 -0.43
C LEU A 80 11.68 12.40 -1.33
N SER A 81 11.62 12.83 -2.60
CA SER A 81 12.84 13.07 -3.35
C SER A 81 13.75 13.91 -2.46
N LEU A 82 15.02 13.50 -2.32
CA LEU A 82 16.00 13.87 -1.28
C LEU A 82 16.32 15.37 -1.09
N HIS A 83 15.50 16.30 -1.57
CA HIS A 83 15.75 17.74 -1.48
C HIS A 83 14.94 18.49 -0.43
N THR A 84 13.94 17.90 0.23
CA THR A 84 13.08 18.71 1.11
C THR A 84 12.49 17.88 2.24
N LYS A 85 13.32 17.52 3.24
CA LYS A 85 12.85 17.03 4.55
C LYS A 85 12.07 18.13 5.27
N TYR A 86 10.79 18.30 4.95
CA TYR A 86 9.90 19.10 5.79
C TYR A 86 8.64 18.28 6.09
N TYR A 87 8.67 17.74 7.31
CA TYR A 87 7.57 17.42 8.23
C TYR A 87 6.19 17.19 7.60
N MET A 88 5.76 15.93 7.55
CA MET A 88 4.33 15.63 7.65
C MET A 88 4.17 14.43 8.60
N THR A 89 3.81 14.75 9.83
CA THR A 89 3.23 13.83 10.82
C THR A 89 1.92 13.30 10.24
N ILE A 90 1.73 11.99 10.33
CA ILE A 90 0.48 11.29 10.01
C ILE A 90 -0.64 11.75 10.92
#